data_AF-A0A8J4FDK1-F1
#
_entry.id   AF-A0A8J4FDK1-F1
#
_cell.length_a   1.000
_cell.length_b   1.000
_cell.length_c   1.000
_cell.angle_alpha   90.00
_cell.angle_beta   90.00
_cell.angle_gamma   90.00
#
_symmetry.space_group_name_H-M   'P 1'
#
loop_
_entity.id
_entity.type
_entity.pdbx_description
1 polymer ?
#
loop_
_entity_poly.entity_id
_entity_poly.type
_entity_poly.pdbx_seq_one_letter_code
_entity_poly.pdbx_strand_id
1 'polypeptide(L)'
;PPPSPPPPSPSPPFSPPPNPPPLLPPFSSSISPCEEYNKDIFLNPIDGRNYTLFSSKFGTTGVFTNFVTAKGICEMNGLELAPQAEPESRFSLRKLCSGGRRITCWLDGVPPGEPTGRCYVMSQEGDIYTQGCEQLVRFVCRNKNITKPPLDDTLSLSTNGYDYVLYTQDATMLKPHSGAAQFCQNLGSGWNLVPYWDLTSNAWAVMMELCAANRYACWCKRYPAAVDASLCPLIAQDGTLQMQSCDQEVRFVCRRASNA
;
A
#
# COMPACT_ATOMS: atom_id res chain seq x y z
N PRO A 1 56.24 61.26 14.83
CA PRO A 1 55.63 60.69 13.60
C PRO A 1 55.37 59.18 13.79
N PRO A 2 54.10 58.72 13.68
CA PRO A 2 53.80 57.29 13.74
C PRO A 2 54.34 56.57 12.50
N PRO A 3 54.76 55.30 12.62
CA PRO A 3 55.28 54.52 11.50
C PRO A 3 54.17 54.24 10.47
N SER A 4 54.53 54.34 9.19
CA SER A 4 53.64 54.07 8.07
C SER A 4 53.12 52.62 8.10
N PRO A 5 51.85 52.37 7.75
CA PRO A 5 51.31 51.02 7.68
C PRO A 5 52.02 50.21 6.59
N PRO A 6 52.16 48.88 6.78
CA PRO A 6 52.74 48.00 5.79
C PRO A 6 51.88 47.96 4.52
N PRO A 7 52.50 47.75 3.34
CA PRO A 7 51.77 47.66 2.08
C PRO A 7 50.79 46.47 2.09
N PRO A 8 49.66 46.58 1.39
CA PRO A 8 48.68 45.50 1.30
C PRO A 8 49.28 44.27 0.61
N SER A 9 49.04 43.08 1.18
CA SER A 9 49.45 41.80 0.61
C SER A 9 48.88 41.61 -0.81
N PRO A 10 49.63 40.99 -1.73
CA PRO A 10 49.14 40.68 -3.06
C PRO A 10 47.94 39.73 -2.98
N SER A 11 46.89 40.04 -3.74
CA SER A 11 45.72 39.18 -3.88
C SER A 11 46.11 37.81 -4.45
N PRO A 12 45.48 36.71 -4.00
CA PRO A 12 45.76 35.39 -4.55
C PRO A 12 45.44 35.34 -6.05
N PRO A 13 46.17 34.54 -6.83
CA PRO A 13 45.93 34.41 -8.27
C PRO A 13 44.52 33.89 -8.53
N PHE A 14 43.84 34.53 -9.48
CA PHE A 14 42.54 34.10 -9.99
C PHE A 14 42.58 32.61 -10.35
N SER A 15 41.76 31.82 -9.66
CA SER A 15 41.53 30.42 -10.04
C SER A 15 40.87 30.39 -11.41
N PRO A 16 41.31 29.52 -12.34
CA PRO A 16 40.65 29.38 -13.63
C PRO A 16 39.18 28.94 -13.43
N PRO A 17 38.26 29.38 -14.30
CA PRO A 17 36.87 28.97 -14.23
C PRO A 17 36.77 27.43 -14.30
N PRO A 18 35.88 26.80 -13.53
CA PRO A 18 35.68 25.36 -13.60
C PRO A 18 35.31 24.98 -15.04
N ASN A 19 35.98 23.95 -15.58
CA ASN A 19 35.71 23.43 -16.91
C ASN A 19 34.19 23.20 -17.09
N PRO A 20 33.62 23.55 -18.26
CA PRO A 20 32.24 23.19 -18.55
C PRO A 20 32.09 21.67 -18.42
N PRO A 21 30.97 21.18 -17.85
CA PRO A 21 30.73 19.75 -17.74
C PRO A 21 30.82 19.11 -19.13
N PRO A 22 31.36 17.88 -19.24
CA PRO A 22 31.45 17.20 -20.52
C PRO A 22 30.06 17.14 -21.14
N LEU A 23 29.97 17.55 -22.42
CA LEU A 23 28.75 17.45 -23.22
C LEU A 23 28.22 16.03 -23.11
N LEU A 24 27.04 15.88 -22.50
CA LEU A 24 26.35 14.60 -22.43
C LEU A 24 26.19 14.05 -23.86
N PRO A 25 26.41 12.74 -24.09
CA PRO A 25 26.17 12.15 -25.40
C PRO A 25 24.72 12.41 -25.83
N PRO A 26 24.47 12.60 -27.14
CA PRO A 26 23.13 12.86 -27.64
C PRO A 26 22.19 11.75 -27.17
N PHE A 27 21.03 12.16 -26.64
CA PHE A 27 19.93 11.27 -26.27
C PHE A 27 19.63 10.33 -27.44
N SER A 28 20.06 9.07 -27.31
CA SER A 28 19.55 8.02 -28.19
C SER A 28 18.10 7.80 -27.83
N SER A 29 17.22 8.32 -28.68
CA SER A 29 15.78 8.06 -28.67
C SER A 29 15.49 6.63 -29.12
N SER A 30 16.12 5.65 -28.48
CA SER A 30 15.83 4.24 -28.65
C SER A 30 15.12 3.77 -27.39
N ILE A 31 13.82 4.06 -27.32
CA ILE A 31 12.91 3.37 -26.43
C ILE A 31 12.92 1.91 -26.91
N SER A 32 13.74 1.07 -26.28
CA SER A 32 13.61 -0.37 -26.42
C SER A 32 12.40 -0.81 -25.58
N PRO A 33 11.30 -1.29 -26.18
CA PRO A 33 10.07 -1.62 -25.44
C PRO A 33 10.16 -2.92 -24.63
N CYS A 34 11.37 -3.49 -24.47
CA CYS A 34 11.56 -4.88 -24.04
C CYS A 34 12.54 -5.03 -22.87
N GLU A 35 12.72 -4.01 -22.03
CA GLU A 35 13.44 -4.22 -20.77
C GLU A 35 12.53 -4.90 -19.74
N GLU A 36 12.97 -6.06 -19.27
CA GLU A 36 12.19 -6.91 -18.37
C GLU A 36 12.30 -6.39 -16.93
N TYR A 37 11.37 -5.53 -16.53
CA TYR A 37 11.25 -5.06 -15.16
C TYR A 37 10.85 -6.20 -14.23
N ASN A 38 11.46 -6.25 -13.05
CA ASN A 38 10.86 -6.92 -11.91
C ASN A 38 9.63 -6.11 -11.46
N LYS A 39 8.48 -6.78 -11.41
CA LYS A 39 7.20 -6.20 -11.03
C LYS A 39 6.76 -6.76 -9.70
N ASP A 40 6.74 -5.90 -8.69
CA ASP A 40 6.19 -6.19 -7.38
C ASP A 40 4.79 -5.59 -7.28
N ILE A 41 3.76 -6.43 -7.19
CA ILE A 41 2.37 -5.97 -7.15
C ILE A 41 1.87 -5.94 -5.70
N PHE A 42 1.20 -4.86 -5.33
CA PHE A 42 0.49 -4.68 -4.07
C PHE A 42 -0.94 -4.24 -4.35
N LEU A 43 -1.92 -5.05 -3.94
CA LEU A 43 -3.32 -4.63 -3.92
C LEU A 43 -3.53 -3.79 -2.66
N ASN A 44 -3.93 -2.54 -2.85
CA ASN A 44 -4.26 -1.67 -1.74
C ASN A 44 -5.67 -1.98 -1.24
N PRO A 45 -5.83 -2.45 0.00
CA PRO A 45 -7.13 -2.87 0.53
C PRO A 45 -8.08 -1.70 0.78
N ILE A 46 -7.57 -0.46 0.84
CA ILE A 46 -8.36 0.74 1.15
C ILE A 46 -9.05 1.28 -0.10
N ASP A 47 -8.32 1.41 -1.22
CA ASP A 47 -8.86 1.93 -2.49
C ASP A 47 -9.17 0.85 -3.53
N GLY A 48 -8.81 -0.42 -3.26
CA GLY A 48 -9.02 -1.55 -4.16
C GLY A 48 -8.27 -1.43 -5.48
N ARG A 49 -7.13 -0.73 -5.52
CA ARG A 49 -6.28 -0.60 -6.72
C ARG A 49 -5.00 -1.41 -6.58
N ASN A 50 -4.52 -1.93 -7.70
CA ASN A 50 -3.19 -2.53 -7.76
C ASN A 50 -2.13 -1.44 -7.96
N TYR A 51 -1.11 -1.48 -7.13
CA TYR A 51 0.12 -0.70 -7.22
C TYR A 51 1.24 -1.66 -7.63
N THR A 52 1.98 -1.31 -8.67
CA THR A 52 3.09 -2.12 -9.19
C THR A 52 4.36 -1.33 -9.08
N LEU A 53 5.28 -1.78 -8.24
CA LEU A 53 6.66 -1.28 -8.20
C LEU A 53 7.44 -1.91 -9.36
N PHE A 54 7.98 -1.04 -10.21
CA PHE A 54 8.88 -1.41 -11.29
C PHE A 54 10.32 -1.24 -10.79
N SER A 55 11.06 -2.34 -10.77
CA SER A 55 12.45 -2.40 -10.30
C SER A 55 13.33 -3.19 -11.26
N SER A 56 14.65 -2.97 -11.20
CA SER A 56 15.60 -3.76 -11.98
C SER A 56 15.67 -5.21 -11.52
N LYS A 57 15.94 -6.13 -12.46
CA LYS A 57 16.45 -7.47 -12.16
C LYS A 57 17.74 -7.40 -11.34
N PHE A 58 17.90 -8.36 -10.43
CA PHE A 58 19.09 -8.49 -9.59
C PHE A 58 20.29 -8.84 -10.47
N GLY A 59 21.40 -8.10 -10.34
CA GLY A 59 22.63 -8.37 -11.09
C GLY A 59 22.79 -7.64 -12.43
N THR A 60 21.78 -6.89 -12.90
CA THR A 60 21.94 -5.92 -14.00
C THR A 60 22.11 -4.52 -13.42
N THR A 61 23.06 -3.73 -13.92
CA THR A 61 23.16 -2.29 -13.65
C THR A 61 21.79 -1.65 -13.91
N GLY A 62 21.19 -1.15 -12.83
CA GLY A 62 19.74 -1.11 -12.71
C GLY A 62 19.03 -0.21 -13.72
N VAL A 63 17.87 -0.67 -14.21
CA VAL A 63 16.90 0.17 -14.94
C VAL A 63 16.25 1.13 -13.95
N PHE A 64 17.00 2.18 -13.64
CA PHE A 64 16.53 3.36 -12.96
C PHE A 64 16.12 4.36 -14.04
N THR A 65 14.99 5.03 -13.88
CA THR A 65 14.47 5.91 -14.92
C THR A 65 14.11 7.28 -14.38
N ASN A 66 14.14 8.28 -15.26
CA ASN A 66 13.74 9.64 -14.93
C ASN A 66 12.22 9.74 -14.85
N PHE A 67 11.71 10.82 -14.26
CA PHE A 67 10.28 10.97 -13.99
C PHE A 67 9.42 10.88 -15.25
N VAL A 68 9.84 11.55 -16.33
CA VAL A 68 9.10 11.60 -17.60
C VAL A 68 8.95 10.20 -18.19
N THR A 69 10.03 9.44 -18.19
CA THR A 69 10.02 8.06 -18.71
C THR A 69 9.20 7.14 -17.81
N ALA A 70 9.32 7.25 -16.47
CA ALA A 70 8.49 6.48 -15.53
C ALA A 70 7.00 6.70 -15.77
N LYS A 71 6.59 7.97 -15.90
CA LYS A 71 5.21 8.35 -16.18
C LYS A 71 4.74 7.80 -17.52
N GLY A 72 5.55 7.95 -18.57
CA GLY A 72 5.26 7.39 -19.89
C GLY A 72 5.11 5.87 -19.88
N ILE A 73 5.93 5.14 -19.12
CA ILE A 73 5.80 3.68 -18.96
C ILE A 73 4.47 3.31 -18.32
N CYS A 74 4.07 3.99 -17.24
CA CYS A 74 2.77 3.75 -16.63
C CYS A 74 1.64 3.99 -17.64
N GLU A 75 1.66 5.13 -18.34
CA GLU A 75 0.62 5.52 -19.30
C GLU A 75 0.52 4.57 -20.50
N MET A 76 1.65 4.12 -21.05
CA MET A 76 1.68 3.14 -22.15
C MET A 76 1.06 1.79 -21.76
N ASN A 77 1.09 1.43 -20.48
CA ASN A 77 0.47 0.21 -19.95
C ASN A 77 -0.99 0.43 -19.50
N GLY A 78 -1.61 1.58 -19.80
CA GLY A 78 -2.96 1.92 -19.34
C GLY A 78 -3.04 2.22 -17.84
N LEU A 79 -1.91 2.45 -17.19
CA LEU A 79 -1.78 2.76 -15.77
C LEU A 79 -1.57 4.27 -15.58
N GLU A 80 -1.39 4.68 -14.34
CA GLU A 80 -0.90 6.01 -13.97
C GLU A 80 0.24 5.89 -12.96
N LEU A 81 1.11 6.90 -12.88
CA LEU A 81 2.09 6.97 -11.80
C LEU A 81 1.33 7.20 -10.48
N ALA A 82 1.71 6.49 -9.42
CA ALA A 82 0.96 6.53 -8.17
C ALA A 82 1.01 7.94 -7.52
N PRO A 83 -0.15 8.58 -7.27
CA PRO A 83 -0.18 9.97 -6.82
C PRO A 83 0.17 10.10 -5.35
N GLN A 84 0.95 11.12 -5.01
CA GLN A 84 1.30 11.39 -3.62
C GLN A 84 0.17 12.08 -2.83
N ALA A 85 -0.75 12.76 -3.51
CA ALA A 85 -1.79 13.54 -2.85
C ALA A 85 -2.87 12.68 -2.15
N GLU A 86 -3.05 11.43 -2.60
CA GLU A 86 -4.09 10.53 -2.07
C GLU A 86 -3.56 9.73 -0.86
N PRO A 87 -4.24 9.76 0.31
CA PRO A 87 -3.84 9.01 1.50
C PRO A 87 -3.64 7.51 1.26
N GLU A 88 -4.54 6.90 0.51
CA GLU A 88 -4.54 5.47 0.19
C GLU A 88 -3.33 5.12 -0.71
N SER A 89 -3.05 5.97 -1.70
CA SER A 89 -1.86 5.84 -2.54
C SER A 89 -0.58 5.97 -1.73
N ARG A 90 -0.50 6.93 -0.79
CA ARG A 90 0.67 7.07 0.09
C ARG A 90 0.92 5.85 0.97
N PHE A 91 -0.14 5.20 1.44
CA PHE A 91 -0.01 3.95 2.19
C PHE A 91 0.67 2.87 1.34
N SER A 92 0.21 2.69 0.11
CA SER A 92 0.80 1.75 -0.86
C SER A 92 2.24 2.08 -1.23
N LEU A 93 2.52 3.36 -1.46
CA LEU A 93 3.86 3.87 -1.74
C LEU A 93 4.83 3.58 -0.58
N ARG A 94 4.42 3.85 0.67
CA ARG A 94 5.24 3.50 1.84
C ARG A 94 5.48 2.00 1.94
N LYS A 95 4.46 1.17 1.70
CA LYS A 95 4.61 -0.29 1.72
C LYS A 95 5.60 -0.79 0.68
N LEU A 96 5.51 -0.28 -0.55
CA LEU A 96 6.32 -0.72 -1.68
C LEU A 96 7.74 -0.15 -1.66
N CYS A 97 7.90 1.13 -1.34
CA CYS A 97 9.17 1.84 -1.45
C CYS A 97 9.98 1.78 -0.15
N SER A 98 9.41 2.13 1.01
CA SER A 98 10.18 2.24 2.26
C SER A 98 10.09 1.01 3.16
N GLY A 99 8.88 0.47 3.39
CA GLY A 99 8.56 -0.40 4.52
C GLY A 99 9.43 -1.64 4.68
N GLY A 100 9.75 -2.34 3.57
CA GLY A 100 10.64 -3.51 3.61
C GLY A 100 11.79 -3.45 2.62
N ARG A 101 11.66 -2.66 1.54
CA ARG A 101 12.62 -2.65 0.43
C ARG A 101 13.67 -1.54 0.54
N ARG A 102 13.40 -0.48 1.32
CA ARG A 102 14.28 0.70 1.49
C ARG A 102 14.76 1.26 0.15
N ILE A 103 13.81 1.57 -0.72
CA ILE A 103 13.99 2.04 -2.08
C ILE A 103 13.44 3.46 -2.21
N THR A 104 14.15 4.29 -2.98
CA THR A 104 13.65 5.59 -3.45
C THR A 104 12.80 5.42 -4.72
N CYS A 105 11.62 6.05 -4.75
CA CYS A 105 10.64 5.91 -5.85
C CYS A 105 10.03 7.23 -6.33
N TRP A 106 9.77 7.35 -7.63
CA TRP A 106 8.95 8.44 -8.18
C TRP A 106 7.47 8.34 -7.80
N LEU A 107 6.85 9.50 -7.55
CA LEU A 107 5.43 9.68 -7.22
C LEU A 107 4.80 10.74 -8.14
N ASP A 108 3.51 10.59 -8.47
CA ASP A 108 2.81 11.59 -9.29
C ASP A 108 2.33 12.79 -8.48
N GLY A 109 2.23 13.94 -9.15
CA GLY A 109 1.79 15.22 -8.59
C GLY A 109 2.63 16.40 -9.08
N VAL A 110 2.12 17.62 -8.83
CA VAL A 110 2.81 18.87 -9.16
C VAL A 110 3.27 19.55 -7.88
N PRO A 111 4.58 19.72 -7.64
CA PRO A 111 5.06 20.43 -6.47
C PRO A 111 4.61 21.90 -6.45
N PRO A 112 3.95 22.37 -5.36
CA PRO A 112 3.44 23.73 -5.31
C PRO A 112 4.58 24.74 -5.17
N GLY A 113 4.60 25.76 -6.03
CA GLY A 113 5.54 26.88 -5.93
C GLY A 113 7.01 26.53 -6.24
N GLU A 114 7.30 25.33 -6.74
CA GLU A 114 8.66 24.93 -7.10
C GLU A 114 9.01 25.32 -8.55
N PRO A 115 10.29 25.56 -8.85
CA PRO A 115 10.77 25.77 -10.22
C PRO A 115 10.41 24.58 -11.13
N THR A 116 10.20 24.86 -12.41
CA THR A 116 10.08 23.84 -13.46
C THR A 116 11.26 22.86 -13.37
N GLY A 117 10.99 21.55 -13.34
CA GLY A 117 12.03 20.51 -13.32
C GLY A 117 12.24 19.80 -11.98
N ARG A 118 11.36 20.02 -10.98
CA ARG A 118 11.33 19.20 -9.75
C ARG A 118 10.11 18.29 -9.69
N CYS A 119 10.33 17.07 -9.20
CA CYS A 119 9.37 15.98 -9.17
C CYS A 119 9.33 15.33 -7.77
N TYR A 120 8.16 14.80 -7.40
CA TYR A 120 7.99 14.15 -6.10
C TYR A 120 8.65 12.78 -6.03
N VAL A 121 9.43 12.57 -4.98
CA VAL A 121 10.09 11.29 -4.70
C VAL A 121 9.79 10.86 -3.27
N MET A 122 9.59 9.56 -3.05
CA MET A 122 9.61 8.97 -1.71
C MET A 122 11.01 8.44 -1.41
N SER A 123 11.59 8.80 -0.27
CA SER A 123 12.87 8.26 0.18
C SER A 123 12.73 6.83 0.68
N GLN A 124 13.86 6.15 0.85
CA GLN A 124 13.94 4.83 1.45
C GLN A 124 13.40 4.77 2.90
N GLU A 125 13.33 5.91 3.60
CA GLU A 125 12.73 6.06 4.93
C GLU A 125 11.20 6.28 4.89
N GLY A 126 10.63 6.61 3.72
CA GLY A 126 9.19 6.82 3.54
C GLY A 126 8.74 8.29 3.62
N ASP A 127 9.69 9.22 3.66
CA ASP A 127 9.45 10.65 3.57
C ASP A 127 9.32 11.09 2.12
N ILE A 128 8.56 12.17 1.87
CA ILE A 128 8.32 12.69 0.53
C ILE A 128 9.09 13.99 0.34
N TYR A 129 9.91 14.05 -0.72
CA TYR A 129 10.73 15.20 -1.09
C TYR A 129 10.52 15.58 -2.55
N THR A 130 11.06 16.74 -2.93
CA THR A 130 11.13 17.18 -4.34
C THR A 130 12.57 17.11 -4.84
N GLN A 131 12.81 16.31 -5.87
CA GLN A 131 14.12 16.13 -6.50
C GLN A 131 14.10 16.54 -7.97
N GLY A 132 15.27 16.74 -8.58
CA GLY A 132 15.35 17.00 -10.02
C GLY A 132 14.76 15.83 -10.81
N CYS A 133 13.87 16.12 -11.76
CA CYS A 133 13.13 15.08 -12.49
C CYS A 133 14.02 14.13 -13.31
N GLU A 134 15.28 14.51 -13.57
CA GLU A 134 16.29 13.70 -14.26
C GLU A 134 16.95 12.62 -13.39
N GLN A 135 16.66 12.60 -12.07
CA GLN A 135 17.19 11.57 -11.20
C GLN A 135 16.73 10.18 -11.66
N LEU A 136 17.64 9.22 -11.68
CA LEU A 136 17.28 7.85 -12.02
C LEU A 136 16.91 7.10 -10.75
N VAL A 137 15.62 6.79 -10.59
CA VAL A 137 15.10 5.98 -9.49
C VAL A 137 14.06 4.96 -9.97
N ARG A 138 13.53 4.16 -9.06
CA ARG A 138 12.42 3.23 -9.34
C ARG A 138 11.10 4.00 -9.32
N PHE A 139 10.01 3.36 -9.72
CA PHE A 139 8.71 4.03 -9.78
C PHE A 139 7.57 3.04 -9.52
N VAL A 140 6.46 3.58 -9.04
CA VAL A 140 5.26 2.80 -8.76
C VAL A 140 4.15 3.28 -9.68
N CYS A 141 3.66 2.39 -10.54
CA CYS A 141 2.43 2.63 -11.28
C CYS A 141 1.23 2.10 -10.49
N ARG A 142 0.03 2.58 -10.78
CA ARG A 142 -1.22 2.00 -10.30
C ARG A 142 -2.28 1.96 -11.38
N ASN A 143 -3.28 1.11 -11.19
CA ASN A 143 -4.44 1.07 -12.06
C ASN A 143 -5.34 2.28 -11.79
N LYS A 144 -5.82 2.95 -12.84
CA LYS A 144 -6.73 4.10 -12.73
C LYS A 144 -8.10 3.70 -12.16
N ASN A 145 -8.57 2.52 -12.56
CA ASN A 145 -9.81 1.93 -12.08
C ASN A 145 -9.56 1.06 -10.85
N ILE A 146 -10.58 0.94 -10.01
CA ILE A 146 -10.62 -0.07 -8.94
C ILE A 146 -10.56 -1.44 -9.61
N THR A 147 -9.38 -2.04 -9.64
CA THR A 147 -9.22 -3.45 -9.99
C THR A 147 -9.49 -4.24 -8.73
N LYS A 148 -10.64 -4.88 -8.64
CA LYS A 148 -10.69 -6.16 -7.94
C LYS A 148 -10.27 -7.26 -8.92
N PRO A 149 -9.11 -7.93 -8.71
CA PRO A 149 -8.88 -9.27 -9.25
C PRO A 149 -8.70 -10.32 -8.11
N PRO A 150 -8.75 -11.62 -8.44
CA PRO A 150 -9.11 -12.71 -7.50
C PRO A 150 -7.95 -13.32 -6.67
N LEU A 151 -8.30 -13.79 -5.45
CA LEU A 151 -7.61 -14.67 -4.45
C LEU A 151 -6.19 -14.21 -4.01
N ASP A 152 -5.92 -13.77 -2.76
CA ASP A 152 -5.62 -14.66 -1.62
C ASP A 152 -5.59 -13.98 -0.21
N ASP A 153 -6.27 -12.83 -0.02
CA ASP A 153 -6.36 -12.14 1.30
C ASP A 153 -7.62 -12.48 2.09
N THR A 154 -8.45 -13.35 1.51
CA THR A 154 -9.71 -13.78 2.08
C THR A 154 -9.89 -15.27 1.97
N LEU A 155 -10.20 -15.93 3.07
CA LEU A 155 -10.70 -17.30 3.06
C LEU A 155 -12.21 -17.25 2.90
N SER A 156 -12.72 -17.89 1.85
CA SER A 156 -14.15 -17.96 1.58
C SER A 156 -14.64 -19.39 1.67
N LEU A 157 -15.86 -19.57 2.18
CA LEU A 157 -16.55 -20.84 2.22
C LEU A 157 -18.01 -20.61 1.85
N SER A 158 -18.55 -21.44 0.97
CA SER A 158 -19.99 -21.46 0.69
C SER A 158 -20.55 -22.80 1.11
N THR A 159 -21.48 -22.80 2.06
CA THR A 159 -22.10 -24.02 2.60
C THR A 159 -23.47 -23.72 3.17
N ASN A 160 -24.35 -24.73 3.19
CA ASN A 160 -25.69 -24.64 3.77
C ASN A 160 -26.55 -23.46 3.23
N GLY A 161 -26.31 -23.03 1.98
CA GLY A 161 -27.01 -21.88 1.38
C GLY A 161 -26.52 -20.51 1.85
N TYR A 162 -25.30 -20.43 2.37
CA TYR A 162 -24.68 -19.18 2.81
C TYR A 162 -23.26 -19.04 2.27
N ASP A 163 -22.89 -17.79 1.97
CA ASP A 163 -21.52 -17.39 1.64
C ASP A 163 -20.86 -16.79 2.87
N TYR A 164 -19.63 -17.20 3.14
CA TYR A 164 -18.80 -16.76 4.26
C TYR A 164 -17.47 -16.24 3.75
N VAL A 165 -17.00 -15.15 4.35
CA VAL A 165 -15.70 -14.54 4.00
C VAL A 165 -14.99 -14.10 5.28
N LEU A 166 -13.79 -14.63 5.49
CA LEU A 166 -12.82 -14.18 6.48
C LEU A 166 -11.72 -13.39 5.77
N TYR A 167 -11.35 -12.24 6.31
CA TYR A 167 -10.23 -11.43 5.82
C TYR A 167 -8.98 -11.73 6.66
N THR A 168 -7.91 -12.28 6.07
CA THR A 168 -6.85 -12.99 6.81
C THR A 168 -5.51 -12.26 6.94
N GLN A 169 -5.06 -11.51 5.95
CA GLN A 169 -3.64 -11.08 5.90
C GLN A 169 -3.33 -9.65 6.34
N ASP A 170 -4.33 -8.77 6.45
CA ASP A 170 -4.07 -7.35 6.74
C ASP A 170 -4.39 -7.00 8.21
N ALA A 171 -3.38 -6.55 8.96
CA ALA A 171 -3.56 -6.06 10.33
C ALA A 171 -4.46 -4.82 10.38
N THR A 172 -4.55 -4.04 9.30
CA THR A 172 -5.51 -2.92 9.20
C THR A 172 -6.94 -3.40 8.99
N MET A 173 -7.15 -4.68 8.67
CA MET A 173 -8.46 -5.32 8.60
C MET A 173 -8.90 -5.91 9.94
N LEU A 174 -8.06 -5.85 10.98
CA LEU A 174 -8.50 -6.09 12.35
C LEU A 174 -9.42 -4.93 12.77
N LYS A 175 -10.50 -5.27 13.48
CA LYS A 175 -11.50 -4.28 13.90
C LYS A 175 -12.01 -4.58 15.30
N PRO A 176 -12.41 -3.54 16.06
CA PRO A 176 -13.28 -3.75 17.21
C PRO A 176 -14.61 -4.35 16.72
N HIS A 177 -15.38 -4.94 17.63
CA HIS A 177 -16.59 -5.69 17.29
C HIS A 177 -17.61 -4.88 16.49
N SER A 178 -17.85 -3.63 16.90
CA SER A 178 -18.75 -2.70 16.20
C SER A 178 -18.25 -2.36 14.79
N GLY A 179 -16.94 -2.13 14.65
CA GLY A 179 -16.29 -1.88 13.36
C GLY A 179 -16.39 -3.09 12.42
N ALA A 180 -16.23 -4.29 12.94
CA ALA A 180 -16.42 -5.54 12.19
C ALA A 180 -17.88 -5.70 11.72
N ALA A 181 -18.85 -5.43 12.59
CA ALA A 181 -20.28 -5.47 12.25
C ALA A 181 -20.63 -4.49 11.13
N GLN A 182 -20.14 -3.25 11.25
CA GLN A 182 -20.34 -2.21 10.25
C GLN A 182 -19.65 -2.56 8.93
N PHE A 183 -18.43 -3.09 8.97
CA PHE A 183 -17.71 -3.54 7.79
C PHE A 183 -18.53 -4.57 7.01
N CYS A 184 -19.03 -5.62 7.68
CA CYS A 184 -19.83 -6.63 7.00
C CYS A 184 -21.10 -6.05 6.39
N GLN A 185 -21.80 -5.15 7.09
CA GLN A 185 -23.00 -4.51 6.56
C GLN A 185 -22.70 -3.64 5.32
N ASN A 186 -21.54 -2.98 5.29
CA ASN A 186 -21.10 -2.16 4.17
C ASN A 186 -20.72 -2.97 2.92
N LEU A 187 -20.57 -4.30 3.02
CA LEU A 187 -20.37 -5.16 1.85
C LEU A 187 -21.62 -5.25 0.96
N GLY A 188 -22.78 -4.80 1.45
CA GLY A 188 -24.03 -4.75 0.71
C GLY A 188 -25.15 -5.57 1.36
N SER A 189 -26.31 -5.61 0.68
CA SER A 189 -27.52 -6.25 1.22
C SER A 189 -27.28 -7.72 1.60
N GLY A 190 -27.78 -8.10 2.78
CA GLY A 190 -27.70 -9.47 3.30
C GLY A 190 -26.40 -9.83 4.03
N TRP A 191 -25.34 -9.02 3.91
CA TRP A 191 -24.10 -9.25 4.64
C TRP A 191 -24.19 -8.82 6.11
N ASN A 192 -23.67 -9.65 7.00
CA ASN A 192 -23.58 -9.36 8.43
C ASN A 192 -22.45 -10.17 9.09
N LEU A 193 -22.12 -9.88 10.34
CA LEU A 193 -21.27 -10.78 11.12
C LEU A 193 -21.92 -12.17 11.25
N VAL A 194 -21.10 -13.20 11.26
CA VAL A 194 -21.56 -14.59 11.45
C VAL A 194 -22.22 -14.76 12.83
N PRO A 195 -23.48 -15.22 12.90
CA PRO A 195 -24.12 -15.61 14.15
C PRO A 195 -23.73 -17.03 14.57
N TYR A 196 -22.92 -17.18 15.62
CA TYR A 196 -22.39 -18.48 16.05
C TYR A 196 -23.48 -19.50 16.49
N TRP A 197 -24.69 -19.03 16.83
CA TRP A 197 -25.83 -19.86 17.24
C TRP A 197 -26.73 -20.31 16.07
N ASP A 198 -26.48 -19.85 14.84
CA ASP A 198 -27.33 -20.20 13.71
C ASP A 198 -27.00 -21.60 13.19
N LEU A 199 -27.78 -22.57 13.66
CA LEU A 199 -27.67 -23.97 13.25
C LEU A 199 -28.05 -24.19 11.79
N THR A 200 -28.92 -23.35 11.22
CA THR A 200 -29.38 -23.53 9.82
C THR A 200 -28.25 -23.29 8.83
N SER A 201 -27.38 -22.32 9.14
CA SER A 201 -26.24 -21.98 8.30
C SER A 201 -24.99 -22.80 8.62
N ASN A 202 -25.03 -23.64 9.66
CA ASN A 202 -23.87 -24.33 10.22
C ASN A 202 -22.72 -23.37 10.61
N ALA A 203 -23.08 -22.19 11.11
CA ALA A 203 -22.13 -21.10 11.38
C ALA A 203 -20.96 -21.51 12.29
N TRP A 204 -21.22 -22.35 13.29
CA TRP A 204 -20.19 -22.80 14.23
C TRP A 204 -19.04 -23.53 13.53
N ALA A 205 -19.36 -24.51 12.67
CA ALA A 205 -18.35 -25.28 11.94
C ALA A 205 -17.51 -24.37 11.02
N VAL A 206 -18.16 -23.42 10.35
CA VAL A 206 -17.47 -22.43 9.51
C VAL A 206 -16.51 -21.58 10.33
N MET A 207 -16.91 -21.13 11.53
CA MET A 207 -16.01 -20.38 12.41
C MET A 207 -14.82 -21.23 12.88
N MET A 208 -15.02 -22.52 13.16
CA MET A 208 -13.92 -23.42 13.51
C MET A 208 -12.94 -23.58 12.34
N GLU A 209 -13.45 -23.75 11.12
CA GLU A 209 -12.64 -23.96 9.91
C GLU A 209 -11.90 -22.70 9.49
N LEU A 210 -12.59 -21.55 9.41
CA LEU A 210 -11.97 -20.30 8.96
C LEU A 210 -11.08 -19.69 10.04
N CYS A 211 -11.47 -19.73 11.31
CA CYS A 211 -10.73 -19.04 12.38
C CYS A 211 -9.83 -19.97 13.19
N ALA A 212 -10.38 -20.97 13.87
CA ALA A 212 -9.60 -21.79 14.81
C ALA A 212 -8.54 -22.65 14.11
N ALA A 213 -8.88 -23.29 12.99
CA ALA A 213 -7.93 -24.09 12.21
C ALA A 213 -6.75 -23.25 11.68
N ASN A 214 -6.98 -21.96 11.43
CA ASN A 214 -5.97 -20.99 11.03
C ASN A 214 -5.34 -20.23 12.21
N ARG A 215 -5.62 -20.64 13.46
CA ARG A 215 -5.11 -20.02 14.70
C ARG A 215 -5.43 -18.53 14.83
N TYR A 216 -6.61 -18.12 14.39
CA TYR A 216 -7.10 -16.75 14.51
C TYR A 216 -8.16 -16.61 15.61
N ALA A 217 -8.09 -15.48 16.31
CA ALA A 217 -9.19 -14.99 17.11
C ALA A 217 -10.16 -14.21 16.21
N CYS A 218 -11.47 -14.49 16.31
CA CYS A 218 -12.47 -13.90 15.42
C CYS A 218 -13.74 -13.44 16.15
N TRP A 219 -14.23 -12.25 15.82
CA TRP A 219 -15.54 -11.78 16.27
C TRP A 219 -16.69 -12.57 15.64
N CYS A 220 -17.72 -12.83 16.45
CA CYS A 220 -19.03 -13.30 16.03
C CYS A 220 -20.08 -12.20 16.21
N LYS A 221 -21.24 -12.34 15.57
CA LYS A 221 -22.41 -11.51 15.86
C LYS A 221 -22.83 -11.71 17.33
N ARG A 222 -23.41 -10.70 17.97
CA ARG A 222 -23.99 -10.83 19.32
C ARG A 222 -25.35 -11.51 19.28
N TYR A 223 -25.58 -12.42 20.23
CA TYR A 223 -26.89 -13.03 20.42
C TYR A 223 -27.91 -11.93 20.72
N PRO A 224 -29.10 -11.90 20.07
CA PRO A 224 -30.06 -10.81 20.24
C PRO A 224 -30.51 -10.57 21.69
N ALA A 225 -30.57 -11.62 22.50
CA ALA A 225 -30.95 -11.56 23.91
C ALA A 225 -29.75 -11.53 24.88
N ALA A 226 -28.57 -11.11 24.44
CA ALA A 226 -27.41 -10.98 25.31
C ALA A 226 -27.68 -9.95 26.42
N VAL A 227 -27.53 -10.38 27.68
CA VAL A 227 -27.88 -9.58 28.87
C VAL A 227 -26.85 -8.50 29.14
N ASP A 228 -25.58 -8.73 28.78
CA ASP A 228 -24.48 -7.79 28.96
C ASP A 228 -23.99 -7.26 27.61
N ALA A 229 -24.25 -5.99 27.35
CA ALA A 229 -23.83 -5.32 26.12
C ALA A 229 -22.35 -4.87 26.13
N SER A 230 -21.66 -5.00 27.26
CA SER A 230 -20.25 -4.64 27.40
C SER A 230 -19.29 -5.72 26.90
N LEU A 231 -19.78 -6.96 26.73
CA LEU A 231 -19.00 -8.09 26.25
C LEU A 231 -19.42 -8.53 24.84
N CYS A 232 -18.43 -8.96 24.07
CA CYS A 232 -18.56 -9.38 22.69
C CYS A 232 -18.11 -10.83 22.51
N PRO A 233 -18.88 -11.64 21.75
CA PRO A 233 -18.54 -13.03 21.51
C PRO A 233 -17.39 -13.16 20.51
N LEU A 234 -16.38 -13.90 20.91
CA LEU A 234 -15.15 -14.14 20.15
C LEU A 234 -14.85 -15.64 20.14
N ILE A 235 -14.55 -16.20 18.98
CA ILE A 235 -13.91 -17.52 18.89
C ILE A 235 -12.41 -17.30 19.06
N ALA A 236 -11.83 -17.91 20.09
CA ALA A 236 -10.39 -17.86 20.35
C ALA A 236 -9.63 -18.80 19.41
N GLN A 237 -8.30 -18.67 19.39
CA GLN A 237 -7.42 -19.44 18.50
C GLN A 237 -7.46 -20.96 18.72
N ASP A 238 -7.97 -21.41 19.88
CA ASP A 238 -8.18 -22.81 20.24
C ASP A 238 -9.60 -23.32 19.91
N GLY A 239 -10.46 -22.48 19.33
CA GLY A 239 -11.84 -22.79 18.99
C GLY A 239 -12.84 -22.59 20.14
N THR A 240 -12.41 -22.10 21.30
CA THR A 240 -13.34 -21.82 22.40
C THR A 240 -14.11 -20.51 22.16
N LEU A 241 -15.40 -20.50 22.50
CA LEU A 241 -16.19 -19.27 22.52
C LEU A 241 -15.93 -18.54 23.84
N GLN A 242 -15.53 -17.27 23.73
CA GLN A 242 -15.25 -16.40 24.86
C GLN A 242 -16.04 -15.10 24.75
N MET A 243 -16.34 -14.51 25.91
CA MET A 243 -16.94 -13.18 26.01
C MET A 243 -15.83 -12.21 26.43
N GLN A 244 -15.46 -11.30 25.53
CA GLN A 244 -14.31 -10.40 25.69
C GLN A 244 -14.74 -8.94 25.59
N SER A 245 -13.87 -8.01 26.00
CA SER A 245 -14.08 -6.58 25.73
C SER A 245 -14.19 -6.34 24.23
N CYS A 246 -15.20 -5.56 23.82
CA CYS A 246 -15.55 -5.32 22.42
C CYS A 246 -14.52 -4.48 21.63
N ASP A 247 -13.59 -3.84 22.32
CA ASP A 247 -12.65 -2.88 21.73
C ASP A 247 -11.39 -3.53 21.15
N GLN A 248 -11.21 -4.84 21.36
CA GLN A 248 -10.06 -5.57 20.82
C GLN A 248 -10.11 -5.60 19.29
N GLU A 249 -8.97 -5.33 18.65
CA GLU A 249 -8.86 -5.44 17.20
C GLU A 249 -8.48 -6.87 16.82
N VAL A 250 -9.48 -7.62 16.35
CA VAL A 250 -9.27 -8.99 15.86
C VAL A 250 -9.92 -9.19 14.50
N ARG A 251 -9.73 -10.37 13.92
CA ARG A 251 -10.36 -10.75 12.65
C ARG A 251 -11.85 -11.00 12.85
N PHE A 252 -12.58 -11.18 11.76
CA PHE A 252 -14.00 -11.47 11.80
C PHE A 252 -14.45 -12.12 10.49
N VAL A 253 -15.57 -12.83 10.56
CA VAL A 253 -16.17 -13.49 9.40
C VAL A 253 -17.48 -12.80 9.06
N CYS A 254 -17.62 -12.39 7.81
CA CYS A 254 -18.87 -11.90 7.26
C CYS A 254 -19.65 -13.05 6.61
N ARG A 255 -20.98 -13.01 6.69
CA ARG A 255 -21.91 -13.97 6.09
C ARG A 255 -23.01 -13.26 5.33
N ARG A 256 -23.48 -13.85 4.24
CA ARG A 256 -24.81 -13.61 3.66
C ARG A 256 -25.47 -14.93 3.25
N ALA A 257 -26.78 -14.93 3.02
CA ALA A 257 -27.42 -16.02 2.28
C ALA A 257 -26.88 -16.02 0.84
N SER A 258 -26.56 -17.21 0.31
CA SER A 258 -26.19 -17.37 -1.10
C SER A 258 -27.45 -17.13 -1.93
N ASN A 259 -27.32 -16.36 -3.01
CA ASN A 259 -28.39 -16.28 -4.00
C ASN A 259 -28.49 -17.65 -4.68
N ALA A 260 -29.68 -18.26 -4.65
CA ALA A 260 -29.99 -19.46 -5.42
C ALA A 260 -29.92 -19.19 -6.94
#